data_AF-A0A7W0R294-F1
#
_entry.id   AF-A0A7W0R294-F1
#
_cell.length_a   1.000
_cell.length_b   1.000
_cell.length_c   1.000
_cell.angle_alpha   90.00
_cell.angle_beta   90.00
_cell.angle_gamma   90.00
#
_symmetry.space_group_name_H-M   'P 1'
#
loop_
_entity.id
_entity.type
_entity.pdbx_description
1 polymer ?
#
loop_
_entity_poly.entity_id
_entity_poly.type
_entity_poly.pdbx_seq_one_letter_code
_entity_poly.pdbx_strand_id
1 'polypeptide(L)' 'PNVDFYAASVYGYLGIPTDIFTTVFACSRVSGWTAHVREQYADNRLIRPDHAYVGPDPRQWTPIIER' A
#
# COMPACT_ATOMS: atom_id res chain seq x y z
N PRO A 1 9.41 20.34 6.10
CA PRO A 1 9.12 19.82 4.74
C PRO A 1 9.79 18.46 4.49
N ASN A 2 9.02 17.46 4.04
CA ASN A 2 9.59 16.19 3.57
C ASN A 2 10.06 16.32 2.10
N VAL A 3 10.58 15.24 1.52
CA VAL A 3 11.10 15.22 0.14
C VAL A 3 10.04 15.62 -0.90
N ASP A 4 8.79 15.26 -0.67
CA ASP A 4 7.69 15.49 -1.62
C ASP A 4 7.45 16.98 -1.86
N PHE A 5 7.66 17.82 -0.83
CA PHE A 5 7.47 19.27 -0.91
C PHE A 5 8.38 19.92 -1.98
N TYR A 6 9.66 19.56 -1.99
CA TYR A 6 10.61 20.13 -2.96
C TYR A 6 10.60 19.36 -4.29
N ALA A 7 10.27 18.06 -4.29
CA ALA A 7 10.11 17.28 -5.51
C ALA A 7 9.02 17.84 -6.41
N ALA A 8 7.90 18.31 -5.84
CA ALA A 8 6.83 18.96 -6.60
C ALA A 8 7.32 20.21 -7.36
N SER A 9 8.13 21.06 -6.72
CA SER A 9 8.73 22.24 -7.38
C SER A 9 9.68 21.84 -8.51
N VAL A 10 10.52 20.82 -8.30
CA VAL A 10 11.45 20.32 -9.32
C VAL A 10 10.68 19.77 -10.53
N TYR A 11 9.67 18.93 -10.31
CA TYR A 11 8.85 18.40 -11.41
C TYR A 11 8.09 19.51 -12.15
N GLY A 12 7.61 20.52 -11.41
CA GLY A 12 7.01 21.72 -12.00
C GLY A 12 7.98 22.48 -12.92
N TYR A 13 9.23 22.69 -12.48
CA TYR A 13 10.26 23.33 -13.31
C TYR A 13 10.68 22.49 -14.52
N LEU A 14 10.55 21.16 -14.45
CA LEU A 14 10.78 20.24 -15.57
C LEU A 14 9.59 20.14 -16.53
N GLY A 15 8.48 20.83 -16.25
CA GLY A 15 7.26 20.80 -17.08
C GLY A 15 6.55 19.45 -17.06
N ILE A 16 6.81 18.62 -16.05
CA ILE A 16 6.13 17.33 -15.89
C ILE A 16 4.68 17.60 -15.48
N PRO A 17 3.69 17.03 -16.17
CA PRO A 17 2.29 17.11 -15.75
C PRO A 17 2.07 16.53 -14.33
N THR A 18 1.32 17.23 -13.49
CA THR A 18 1.09 16.84 -12.08
C THR A 18 0.41 15.47 -11.95
N ASP A 19 -0.43 15.11 -12.91
CA ASP A 19 -1.14 13.82 -12.98
C ASP A 19 -0.20 12.61 -13.14
N ILE A 20 1.06 12.81 -13.60
CA ILE A 20 2.03 11.73 -13.76
C ILE A 20 3.14 11.70 -12.69
N PHE A 21 3.09 12.55 -11.66
CA PHE A 21 4.11 12.58 -10.60
C PHE A 21 4.26 11.24 -9.89
N THR A 22 3.15 10.55 -9.61
CA THR A 22 3.16 9.22 -9.00
C THR A 22 3.80 8.16 -9.90
N THR A 23 3.64 8.29 -11.22
CA THR A 23 4.26 7.38 -12.19
C THR A 23 5.79 7.58 -12.22
N VAL A 24 6.27 8.83 -12.17
CA VAL A 24 7.71 9.13 -12.05
C VAL A 24 8.28 8.51 -10.77
N PHE A 25 7.56 8.60 -9.65
CA PHE A 25 7.92 7.93 -8.42
C PHE A 25 7.99 6.40 -8.58
N ALA A 26 7.00 5.79 -9.22
CA ALA A 26 6.96 4.34 -9.44
C ALA A 26 8.15 3.86 -10.28
N CYS A 27 8.51 4.59 -11.34
CA CYS A 27 9.69 4.31 -12.17
C CYS A 27 10.99 4.29 -11.36
N SER A 28 11.12 5.18 -10.37
CA SER A 28 12.26 5.19 -9.45
C SER A 28 12.19 4.02 -8.45
N ARG A 29 11.01 3.82 -7.82
CA ARG A 29 10.84 2.91 -6.69
C ARG A 29 10.80 1.44 -7.07
N VAL A 30 10.56 1.10 -8.34
CA VAL A 30 10.60 -0.29 -8.84
C VAL A 30 11.92 -1.00 -8.54
N SER A 31 13.03 -0.27 -8.52
CA SER A 31 14.34 -0.79 -8.11
C SER A 31 14.33 -1.30 -6.66
N GLY A 32 13.80 -0.51 -5.73
CA GLY A 32 13.66 -0.89 -4.32
C GLY A 32 12.63 -2.02 -4.11
N TRP A 33 11.50 -1.98 -4.81
CA TRP A 33 10.51 -3.06 -4.73
C TRP A 33 11.09 -4.40 -5.19
N THR A 34 11.80 -4.41 -6.32
CA THR A 34 12.42 -5.64 -6.84
C THR A 34 13.57 -6.12 -5.95
N ALA A 35 14.35 -5.21 -5.35
CA ALA A 35 15.35 -5.56 -4.35
C ALA A 35 14.72 -6.26 -3.13
N HIS A 36 13.68 -5.68 -2.53
CA HIS A 36 12.99 -6.28 -1.39
C HIS A 36 12.32 -7.62 -1.74
N VAL A 37 11.78 -7.78 -2.95
CA VAL A 37 11.27 -9.08 -3.43
C VAL A 37 12.38 -10.13 -3.44
N ARG A 38 13.58 -9.79 -3.91
CA ARG A 38 14.72 -10.72 -3.90
C ARG A 38 15.20 -11.03 -2.48
N GLU A 39 15.24 -10.04 -1.60
CA GLU A 39 15.56 -10.24 -0.17
C GLU A 39 14.55 -11.18 0.49
N GLN A 40 13.26 -10.96 0.26
CA GLN A 40 12.20 -11.83 0.76
C GLN A 40 12.33 -13.26 0.22
N TYR A 41 12.69 -13.45 -1.06
CA TYR A 41 12.91 -14.80 -1.58
C TYR A 41 14.14 -15.49 -0.97
N ALA A 42 15.15 -14.74 -0.55
CA ALA A 42 16.35 -15.29 0.09
C ALA A 42 16.11 -15.69 1.56
N ASP A 43 15.28 -14.94 2.29
CA ASP A 43 14.87 -15.24 3.68
C ASP A 43 13.34 -15.14 3.84
N ASN A 44 12.64 -16.17 3.35
CA ASN A 44 11.21 -16.11 3.08
C ASN A 44 10.33 -16.31 4.32
N ARG A 45 10.30 -15.31 5.19
CA ARG A 45 9.42 -15.25 6.35
C ARG A 45 8.36 -14.16 6.18
N LEU A 46 7.12 -14.57 5.92
CA LEU A 46 6.00 -13.63 5.81
C LEU A 46 5.44 -13.30 7.20
N ILE A 47 5.13 -12.02 7.43
CA ILE A 47 4.31 -11.60 8.58
C ILE A 47 2.91 -12.19 8.43
N ARG A 48 2.39 -12.83 9.48
CA ARG A 48 1.00 -13.28 9.58
C ARG A 48 0.30 -12.46 10.65
N PRO A 49 -0.36 -11.35 10.29
CA PRO A 49 -1.06 -10.52 11.26
C PRO A 49 -2.21 -11.30 11.89
N ASP A 50 -2.34 -11.20 13.21
CA ASP A 50 -3.52 -11.67 13.93
C ASP A 50 -4.50 -10.52 14.15
N HIS A 51 -5.76 -10.88 14.38
CA HIS A 51 -6.83 -9.93 14.65
C HIS A 51 -7.56 -10.30 15.93
N ALA A 52 -7.87 -9.30 16.75
CA ALA A 52 -8.77 -9.45 17.88
C ALA A 52 -10.22 -9.26 17.39
N TYR A 53 -11.03 -10.32 17.47
CA TYR A 53 -12.44 -10.23 17.15
C TYR A 53 -13.18 -9.48 18.26
N VAL A 54 -13.79 -8.35 17.91
CA VAL A 54 -14.64 -7.52 18.80
C VAL A 54 -16.10 -7.49 18.35
N GLY A 55 -16.47 -8.44 17.48
CA GLY A 55 -17.84 -8.59 17.01
C GLY A 55 -18.71 -9.36 18.00
N PRO A 56 -20.00 -9.55 17.66
CA PRO A 56 -20.94 -10.30 18.49
C PRO A 56 -20.57 -11.79 18.56
N ASP A 57 -20.97 -12.44 19.64
CA ASP A 57 -20.96 -13.90 19.73
C ASP A 57 -21.76 -14.56 18.58
N PRO A 58 -21.57 -15.87 18.33
CA PRO A 58 -22.31 -16.61 17.32
C PRO A 58 -23.82 -16.37 17.43
N ARG A 59 -24.40 -15.84 16.34
CA ARG A 59 -25.82 -15.55 16.26
C ARG A 59 -26.57 -16.79 15.78
N GLN A 60 -27.75 -17.03 16.35
CA GLN A 60 -28.66 -18.03 15.80
C GLN A 60 -29.18 -17.56 14.45
N TRP A 61 -29.33 -18.51 13.53
CA TRP A 61 -29.88 -18.23 12.21
C TRP A 61 -31.40 -17.97 12.31
N THR A 62 -31.85 -16.84 11.77
CA THR A 62 -33.28 -16.52 11.67
C THR A 62 -33.75 -16.63 10.21
N PRO A 63 -34.76 -17.50 9.91
CA PRO A 63 -35.38 -17.58 8.59
C PRO A 63 -35.86 -16.21 8.12
N ILE A 64 -35.82 -15.96 6.80
CA ILE A 64 -36.15 -14.65 6.23
C ILE A 64 -37.56 -14.16 6.59
N ILE A 65 -38.51 -15.08 6.76
CA ILE A 65 -39.90 -14.79 7.14
C ILE A 65 -40.04 -14.34 8.61
N GLU A 66 -39.02 -14.55 9.45
CA GLU A 66 -38.99 -14.26 10.88
C GLU A 66 -38.00 -13.13 11.23
N ARG A 67 -37.43 -12.46 10.22
CA ARG A 67 -36.49 -11.34 10.41
C ARG A 67 -37.19 -10.02 10.70
#